data_AF-A0AAV6TIP5-F1
#
_entry.id   AF-A0AAV6TIP5-F1
#
_cell.length_a   1.000
_cell.length_b   1.000
_cell.length_c   1.000
_cell.angle_alpha   90.00
_cell.angle_beta   90.00
_cell.angle_gamma   90.00
#
_symmetry.space_group_name_H-M   'P 1'
#
loop_
_entity.id
_entity.type
_entity.pdbx_description
1 polymer ?
#
loop_
_entity_poly.entity_id
_entity_poly.type
_entity_poly.pdbx_seq_one_letter_code
_entity_poly.pdbx_strand_id
1 'polypeptide(L)'
;PANPRLCGTYSDQSAVLQSENFPLLYPANTDCEYRIMRHGPQVCQLELNMVHFDLASDNRAACDRDYLEVKGTRYCGNRDGQRGDKYRFVLKTNEDFQFWHFLRTLPFTA
;
A
#
# COMPACT_ATOMS: atom_id res chain seq x y z
N PRO A 1 9.33 2.01 -18.27
CA PRO A 1 8.56 1.86 -17.01
C PRO A 1 7.26 2.67 -17.13
N ALA A 2 6.10 2.03 -17.01
CA ALA A 2 4.84 2.77 -16.95
C ALA A 2 4.83 3.63 -15.66
N ASN A 3 4.34 4.86 -15.74
CA ASN A 3 4.18 5.70 -14.56
C ASN A 3 2.92 5.27 -13.81
N PRO A 4 2.98 5.05 -12.49
CA PRO A 4 1.80 4.70 -11.71
C PRO A 4 0.75 5.81 -11.76
N ARG A 5 -0.52 5.43 -11.72
CA ARG A 5 -1.63 6.39 -11.60
C ARG A 5 -1.69 6.89 -10.15
N LEU A 6 -1.78 8.19 -9.96
CA LEU A 6 -2.10 8.75 -8.64
C LEU A 6 -3.55 8.42 -8.28
N CYS A 7 -3.74 7.64 -7.23
CA CYS A 7 -5.07 7.23 -6.76
C CYS A 7 -5.56 8.02 -5.55
N GLY A 8 -4.64 8.63 -4.81
CA GLY A 8 -5.00 9.46 -3.68
C GLY A 8 -3.80 10.19 -3.08
N THR A 9 -4.10 11.35 -2.51
CA THR A 9 -3.18 12.15 -1.71
C THR A 9 -3.84 12.45 -0.38
N TYR A 10 -3.16 12.17 0.72
CA TYR A 10 -3.68 12.32 2.07
C TYR A 10 -2.73 13.15 2.91
N SER A 11 -3.25 14.03 3.76
CA SER A 11 -2.46 14.85 4.69
C SER A 11 -3.08 14.95 6.08
N ASP A 12 -4.16 14.22 6.33
CA ASP A 12 -4.84 14.21 7.62
C ASP A 12 -4.08 13.35 8.63
N GLN A 13 -4.39 13.52 9.92
CA GLN A 13 -3.80 12.71 11.00
C GLN A 13 -4.11 11.22 10.86
N SER A 14 -5.23 10.90 10.21
CA SER A 14 -5.64 9.54 9.89
C SER A 14 -6.40 9.54 8.57
N ALA A 15 -6.25 8.45 7.81
CA ALA A 15 -6.98 8.21 6.58
C ALA A 15 -7.19 6.70 6.40
N VAL A 16 -8.26 6.34 5.70
CA VAL A 16 -8.52 4.95 5.29
C VAL A 16 -8.25 4.84 3.80
N LEU A 17 -7.31 3.98 3.43
CA LEU A 17 -6.98 3.68 2.05
C LEU A 17 -7.60 2.33 1.69
N GLN A 18 -8.19 2.25 0.51
CA GLN A 18 -8.86 1.05 0.02
C GLN A 18 -8.49 0.82 -1.43
N SER A 19 -8.39 -0.46 -1.81
CA SER A 19 -8.28 -0.84 -3.21
C SER A 19 -9.53 -0.41 -3.97
N GLU A 20 -9.38 -0.16 -5.26
CA GLU A 20 -10.51 0.10 -6.14
C GLU A 20 -11.51 -1.07 -6.06
N ASN A 21 -12.80 -0.74 -6.01
CA ASN A 21 -13.93 -1.68 -5.84
C ASN A 21 -14.04 -2.40 -4.49
N PHE A 22 -13.19 -2.14 -3.49
CA PHE A 22 -13.32 -2.77 -2.17
C PHE A 22 -14.78 -2.64 -1.65
N PRO A 23 -15.41 -3.72 -1.13
CA PRO A 23 -14.82 -5.04 -0.78
C PRO A 23 -14.80 -6.06 -1.92
N LEU A 24 -15.13 -5.68 -3.15
CA LEU A 24 -15.00 -6.55 -4.32
C LEU A 24 -13.54 -6.66 -4.77
N LEU A 25 -13.30 -7.56 -5.73
CA LEU A 25 -11.97 -7.76 -6.32
C LEU A 25 -11.45 -6.47 -6.97
N TYR A 26 -10.18 -6.17 -6.69
CA TYR A 26 -9.48 -5.07 -7.35
C TYR A 26 -9.33 -5.34 -8.86
N PRO A 27 -9.38 -4.30 -9.72
CA PRO A 27 -9.18 -4.49 -11.15
C PRO A 27 -7.82 -5.14 -11.44
N ALA A 28 -7.82 -6.09 -12.37
CA ALA A 28 -6.57 -6.55 -12.95
C ALA A 28 -5.83 -5.35 -13.54
N ASN A 29 -4.50 -5.42 -13.56
CA ASN A 29 -3.69 -4.41 -14.22
C ASN A 29 -3.68 -3.02 -13.57
N THR A 30 -4.10 -2.93 -12.32
CA THR A 30 -4.01 -1.72 -11.51
C THR A 30 -2.55 -1.36 -11.28
N ASP A 31 -2.19 -0.11 -11.59
CA ASP A 31 -0.93 0.54 -11.23
C ASP A 31 -1.27 1.83 -10.48
N CYS A 32 -1.22 1.78 -9.16
CA CYS A 32 -1.81 2.80 -8.31
C CYS A 32 -0.82 3.27 -7.26
N GLU A 33 -0.67 4.58 -7.15
CA GLU A 33 0.19 5.28 -6.20
C GLU A 33 -0.67 6.10 -5.23
N TYR A 34 -0.43 5.90 -3.94
CA TYR A 34 -0.94 6.79 -2.88
C TYR A 34 0.18 7.61 -2.26
N ARG A 35 -0.06 8.91 -2.11
CA ARG A 35 0.84 9.84 -1.44
C ARG A 35 0.29 10.18 -0.08
N ILE A 36 1.06 9.92 0.96
CA ILE A 36 0.73 10.34 2.30
C ILE A 36 1.70 11.47 2.65
N MET A 37 1.16 12.65 2.93
CA MET A 37 1.92 13.83 3.31
C MET A 37 1.87 13.96 4.82
N ARG A 38 2.94 14.51 5.38
CA ARG A 38 3.00 14.75 6.82
C ARG A 38 1.92 15.77 7.20
N HIS A 39 1.09 15.43 8.19
CA HIS A 39 0.02 16.33 8.66
C HIS A 39 0.55 17.65 9.24
N GLY A 40 1.71 17.64 9.89
CA GLY A 40 2.33 18.84 10.43
C GLY A 40 3.77 18.61 10.90
N PRO A 41 4.52 19.67 11.20
CA PRO A 41 5.95 19.60 11.49
C PRO A 41 6.30 18.72 12.72
N GLN A 42 5.38 18.58 13.66
CA GLN A 42 5.53 17.76 14.87
C GLN A 42 5.24 16.28 14.65
N VAL A 43 4.67 15.88 13.50
CA VAL A 43 4.34 14.48 13.20
C VAL A 43 5.55 13.81 12.58
N CYS A 44 6.16 12.85 13.27
CA CYS A 44 7.37 12.15 12.82
C CYS A 44 7.16 10.65 12.59
N GLN A 45 5.93 10.16 12.69
CA GLN A 45 5.63 8.74 12.59
C GLN A 45 4.34 8.53 11.81
N LEU A 46 4.31 7.49 10.97
CA LEU A 46 3.08 6.90 10.44
C LEU A 46 2.95 5.49 10.94
N GLU A 47 1.71 5.16 11.23
CA GLU A 47 1.29 3.83 11.60
C GLU A 47 0.34 3.31 10.52
N LEU A 48 0.67 2.17 9.93
CA LEU A 48 -0.17 1.51 8.94
C LEU A 48 -0.91 0.33 9.59
N ASN A 49 -2.24 0.39 9.57
CA ASN A 49 -3.10 -0.71 10.03
C ASN A 49 -3.68 -1.47 8.84
N MET A 50 -3.31 -2.76 8.72
CA MET A 50 -3.89 -3.65 7.70
C MET A 50 -5.21 -4.21 8.24
N VAL A 51 -6.29 -3.42 8.11
CA VAL A 51 -7.62 -3.80 8.60
C VAL A 51 -8.16 -4.98 7.81
N HIS A 52 -8.20 -4.83 6.49
CA HIS A 52 -8.49 -5.90 5.52
C HIS A 52 -7.41 -5.88 4.45
N PHE A 53 -6.71 -7.00 4.30
CA PHE A 53 -5.59 -7.16 3.38
C PHE A 53 -5.52 -8.61 2.90
N ASP A 54 -5.89 -8.79 1.63
CA ASP A 54 -5.72 -10.05 0.92
C ASP A 54 -5.30 -9.75 -0.52
N LEU A 55 -4.05 -10.05 -0.84
CA LEU A 55 -3.50 -9.95 -2.19
C LEU A 55 -3.03 -11.33 -2.62
N ALA A 56 -3.10 -11.63 -3.91
CA ALA A 56 -2.62 -12.90 -4.43
C ALA A 56 -1.14 -13.12 -4.03
N SER A 57 -0.85 -14.31 -3.51
CA SER A 57 0.51 -14.75 -3.21
C SER A 57 0.86 -15.93 -4.10
N ASP A 58 1.99 -15.85 -4.78
CA ASP A 58 2.48 -16.89 -5.70
C ASP A 58 3.45 -17.87 -5.02
N ASN A 59 3.37 -18.02 -3.68
CA ASN A 59 4.30 -18.78 -2.84
C ASN A 59 5.77 -18.36 -2.97
N ARG A 60 6.05 -17.22 -3.61
CA ARG A 60 7.39 -16.63 -3.65
C ARG A 60 7.57 -15.69 -2.48
N ALA A 61 8.73 -15.75 -1.84
CA ALA A 61 9.05 -14.90 -0.69
C ALA A 61 9.08 -13.40 -1.03
N ALA A 62 9.14 -13.03 -2.31
CA ALA A 62 9.39 -11.66 -2.76
C ALA A 62 8.13 -10.85 -3.15
N CYS A 63 6.93 -11.46 -3.17
CA CYS A 63 5.70 -10.80 -3.61
C CYS A 63 5.86 -10.13 -5.00
N ASP A 64 6.23 -10.93 -6.01
CA ASP A 64 6.63 -10.42 -7.33
C ASP A 64 5.44 -10.05 -8.24
N ARG A 65 4.22 -10.48 -7.88
CA ARG A 65 3.00 -10.30 -8.70
C ARG A 65 2.08 -9.21 -8.19
N ASP A 66 1.40 -9.50 -7.09
CA ASP A 66 0.47 -8.59 -6.44
C ASP A 66 1.07 -8.21 -5.10
N TYR A 67 1.28 -6.92 -4.89
CA TYR A 67 1.87 -6.43 -3.68
C TYR A 67 1.38 -5.04 -3.33
N LEU A 68 1.46 -4.73 -2.04
CA LEU A 68 1.56 -3.38 -1.53
C LEU A 68 3.03 -3.12 -1.22
N GLU A 69 3.62 -2.12 -1.86
CA GLU A 69 4.99 -1.68 -1.53
C GLU A 69 4.96 -0.49 -0.57
N VAL A 70 5.68 -0.56 0.55
CA VAL A 70 5.86 0.56 1.47
C VAL A 70 7.34 0.71 1.77
N LYS A 71 7.93 1.86 1.43
CA LYS A 71 9.37 2.14 1.60
C LYS A 71 10.28 1.00 1.06
N GLY A 72 9.94 0.47 -0.12
CA GLY A 72 10.70 -0.59 -0.79
C GLY A 72 10.47 -2.01 -0.24
N THR A 73 9.61 -2.19 0.75
CA THR A 73 9.19 -3.51 1.24
C THR A 73 7.85 -3.89 0.63
N ARG A 74 7.77 -5.08 0.02
CA ARG A 74 6.54 -5.60 -0.59
C ARG A 74 5.78 -6.53 0.36
N TYR A 75 4.47 -6.38 0.38
CA TYR A 75 3.55 -7.19 1.18
C TYR A 75 2.50 -7.83 0.28
N CYS A 76 2.21 -9.11 0.49
CA CYS A 76 1.21 -9.90 -0.25
C CYS A 76 0.65 -11.04 0.62
N GLY A 77 -0.34 -11.77 0.10
CA GLY A 77 -1.07 -12.80 0.84
C GLY A 77 -2.05 -12.21 1.85
N ASN A 78 -2.68 -13.07 2.65
CA ASN A 78 -3.56 -12.61 3.72
C ASN A 78 -2.75 -11.99 4.88
N ARG A 79 -3.10 -10.76 5.26
CA ARG A 79 -2.54 -10.01 6.40
C ARG A 79 -3.66 -9.33 7.22
N ASP A 80 -4.86 -9.89 7.19
CA ASP A 80 -6.02 -9.33 7.88
C ASP A 80 -5.74 -9.14 9.38
N GLY A 81 -6.20 -8.01 9.92
CA GLY A 81 -6.10 -7.70 11.34
C GLY A 81 -4.67 -7.44 11.85
N GLN A 82 -3.67 -7.31 10.98
CA GLN A 82 -2.32 -6.95 11.42
C GLN A 82 -2.24 -5.47 11.79
N ARG A 83 -2.07 -5.24 13.11
CA ARG A 83 -2.00 -3.90 13.72
C ARG A 83 -0.67 -3.21 13.43
N GLY A 84 -0.70 -1.88 13.53
CA GLY A 84 0.36 -0.98 13.11
C GLY A 84 1.62 -0.98 13.97
N ASP A 85 1.62 -1.68 15.10
CA ASP A 85 2.84 -1.94 15.86
C ASP A 85 3.90 -2.66 15.02
N LYS A 86 3.47 -3.48 14.04
CA LYS A 86 4.35 -4.13 13.07
C LYS A 86 4.74 -3.23 11.88
N TYR A 87 3.90 -2.26 11.54
CA TYR A 87 4.06 -1.40 10.37
C TYR A 87 4.18 0.07 10.79
N ARG A 88 5.16 0.31 11.67
CA ARG A 88 5.47 1.63 12.21
C ARG A 88 6.65 2.21 11.44
N PHE A 89 6.39 3.27 10.68
CA PHE A 89 7.42 3.93 9.88
C PHE A 89 7.77 5.28 10.51
N VAL A 90 8.99 5.36 11.06
CA VAL A 90 9.55 6.64 11.51
C VAL A 90 9.97 7.45 10.28
N LEU A 91 9.61 8.72 10.29
CA LEU A 91 10.00 9.69 9.28
C LEU A 91 11.32 10.33 9.64
N LYS A 92 12.23 10.45 8.67
CA LYS A 92 13.32 11.41 8.80
C LYS A 92 12.77 12.81 8.54
N THR A 93 13.40 13.84 9.10
CA THR A 93 13.05 15.23 8.83
C THR A 93 13.15 15.50 7.32
N ASN A 94 12.07 16.03 6.72
CA ASN A 94 11.90 16.34 5.28
C ASN A 94 11.56 15.16 4.34
N GLU A 95 11.16 14.00 4.85
CA GLU A 95 10.58 12.94 4.02
C GLU A 95 9.04 13.00 4.04
N ASP A 96 8.41 13.12 2.87
CA ASP A 96 7.01 12.75 2.63
C ASP A 96 6.92 11.23 2.42
N PHE A 97 5.76 10.61 2.70
CA PHE A 97 5.64 9.16 2.51
C PHE A 97 5.72 8.83 1.03
N GLN A 98 6.77 8.08 0.67
CA GLN A 98 6.92 7.52 -0.66
C GLN A 98 5.99 6.33 -0.85
N PHE A 99 5.09 6.55 -1.80
CA PHE A 99 4.49 5.68 -2.81
C PHE A 99 4.10 4.28 -2.37
N TRP A 100 2.79 4.08 -2.28
CA TRP A 100 2.20 2.76 -2.14
C TRP A 100 1.93 2.26 -3.53
N HIS A 101 2.77 1.37 -4.05
CA HIS A 101 2.56 0.75 -5.35
C HIS A 101 1.62 -0.44 -5.19
N PHE A 102 0.45 -0.38 -5.85
CA PHE A 102 -0.32 -1.57 -6.20
C PHE A 102 -0.10 -1.83 -7.69
N LEU A 103 0.69 -2.84 -8.02
CA LEU A 103 0.97 -3.39 -9.36
C LEU A 103 1.16 -4.89 -9.18
N ARG A 104 0.82 -5.84 -10.06
CA ARG A 104 -0.14 -6.07 -11.17
C ARG A 104 0.24 -7.48 -11.66
N THR A 105 -0.67 -8.43 -11.85
CA THR A 105 -0.70 -9.36 -13.02
C THR A 105 -1.94 -10.29 -13.03
N LEU A 106 -2.87 -10.16 -13.97
CA LEU A 106 -2.99 -10.79 -15.32
C LEU A 106 -4.19 -11.75 -15.31
N PRO A 107 -4.92 -11.94 -16.44
CA PRO A 107 -6.17 -12.70 -16.43
C PRO A 107 -5.94 -14.10 -15.87
N PHE A 108 -6.93 -14.64 -15.18
CA PHE A 108 -7.05 -16.10 -15.04
C PHE A 108 -7.01 -16.68 -16.45
N THR A 109 -5.83 -17.08 -16.92
CA THR A 109 -5.74 -18.11 -17.94
C THR A 109 -5.98 -19.40 -17.18
N ALA A 110 -7.20 -19.91 -17.30
CA ALA A 110 -7.51 -21.31 -16.98
C ALA A 110 -6.59 -22.26 -17.76
#